data_AF-A0A8F1MCN8-F1
#
_entry.id   AF-A0A8F1MCN8-F1
#
_cell.length_a   1.000
_cell.length_b   1.000
_cell.length_c   1.000
_cell.angle_alpha   90.00
_cell.angle_beta   90.00
_cell.angle_gamma   90.00
#
_symmetry.space_group_name_H-M   'P 1'
#
loop_
_entity.id
_entity.type
_entity.pdbx_description
1 polymer ?
#
loop_
_entity_poly.entity_id
_entity_poly.type
_entity_poly.pdbx_seq_one_letter_code
_entity_poly.pdbx_strand_id
1 'polypeptide(L)'
;MKKLTLLIVASVGVIGLLGLYNMTNSSVANAATTANSKLSQTINAGALSTDIRNSSNAVVSNPTFAMGAVTLSTSAQTSTGTFGENDKRISVDNPGGANNGWTLTLNATTPGTGKWTDGGKNYKYNGTTTDGRLTVDPSTGTVTPVIGTATGITKGSSMAFSGSNPVTLMSASAGADAVWNGYITGVSLKQDIPAGQQAGTYTLPMTQTVTAI
;
A
#
# COMPACT_ATOMS: atom_id res chain seq x y z
N MET A 1 100.86 12.76 -9.58
CA MET A 1 101.97 11.98 -8.99
C MET A 1 101.78 11.90 -7.49
N LYS A 2 101.92 10.69 -6.93
CA LYS A 2 102.11 10.32 -5.51
C LYS A 2 100.98 10.57 -4.48
N LYS A 3 100.41 9.44 -4.02
CA LYS A 3 99.74 9.24 -2.73
C LYS A 3 100.79 9.12 -1.61
N LEU A 4 100.47 9.57 -0.38
CA LEU A 4 100.90 9.01 0.92
C LEU A 4 100.10 9.74 2.04
N THR A 5 99.05 9.18 2.66
CA THR A 5 98.95 8.16 3.74
C THR A 5 99.25 8.68 5.17
N LEU A 6 98.15 8.85 5.94
CA LEU A 6 97.86 8.46 7.33
C LEU A 6 98.67 9.03 8.52
N LEU A 7 97.98 9.60 9.52
CA LEU A 7 98.22 9.26 10.93
C LEU A 7 96.97 9.50 11.80
N ILE A 8 96.54 8.44 12.48
CA ILE A 8 95.49 8.41 13.50
C ILE A 8 96.15 8.75 14.84
N VAL A 9 95.57 9.69 15.60
CA VAL A 9 95.77 9.76 17.05
C VAL A 9 94.40 9.69 17.70
N ALA A 10 94.09 8.50 18.20
CA ALA A 10 93.02 8.25 19.14
C ALA A 10 93.53 8.63 20.53
N SER A 11 93.05 9.73 21.09
CA SER A 11 93.12 9.97 22.52
C SER A 11 91.89 9.35 23.17
N VAL A 12 92.09 8.15 23.71
CA VAL A 12 91.15 7.43 24.56
C VAL A 12 91.11 8.14 25.92
N GLY A 13 90.09 8.97 26.12
CA GLY A 13 89.68 9.42 27.45
C GLY A 13 88.71 8.40 28.05
N VAL A 14 89.15 7.74 29.11
CA VAL A 14 88.46 6.68 29.82
C VAL A 14 87.23 7.22 30.57
N ILE A 15 86.06 6.67 30.22
CA ILE A 15 84.91 6.30 31.08
C ILE A 15 84.32 7.41 31.97
N GLY A 16 83.25 8.03 31.48
CA GLY A 16 82.15 8.52 32.30
C GLY A 16 80.84 7.91 31.78
N LEU A 17 80.29 6.93 32.51
CA LEU A 17 78.93 6.42 32.34
C LEU A 17 77.92 7.57 32.50
N LEU A 18 77.54 8.27 31.43
CA LEU A 18 76.38 9.16 31.42
C LEU A 18 75.66 9.07 30.07
N GLY A 19 74.77 8.07 29.97
CA GLY A 19 73.64 7.97 29.05
C GLY A 19 74.00 7.63 27.59
N LEU A 20 73.99 6.40 27.10
CA LEU A 20 72.97 5.34 27.23
C LEU A 20 71.55 5.77 27.67
N TYR A 21 71.11 6.98 27.31
CA TYR A 21 69.76 7.45 27.64
C TYR A 21 69.16 8.35 26.56
N ASN A 22 69.27 7.96 25.29
CA ASN A 22 68.36 8.42 24.24
C ASN A 22 68.25 7.42 23.07
N MET A 23 68.44 6.13 23.35
CA MET A 23 68.07 5.03 22.44
C MET A 23 66.74 4.35 22.85
N THR A 24 65.94 5.01 23.67
CA THR A 24 64.65 4.50 24.14
C THR A 24 63.65 5.63 24.18
N ASN A 25 63.13 6.00 23.01
CA ASN A 25 61.73 6.37 22.82
C ASN A 25 61.54 6.56 21.32
N SER A 26 61.42 5.42 20.65
CA SER A 26 60.78 5.34 19.36
C SER A 26 59.33 5.76 19.55
N SER A 27 59.03 7.03 19.29
CA SER A 27 57.68 7.46 18.98
C SER A 27 57.72 8.15 17.63
N VAL A 28 57.96 7.35 16.58
CA VAL A 28 57.32 7.67 15.30
C VAL A 28 55.83 7.77 15.58
N ALA A 29 55.34 9.00 15.76
CA ALA A 29 53.93 9.26 15.79
C ALA A 29 53.43 8.99 14.36
N ASN A 30 53.06 7.75 14.08
CA ASN A 30 52.26 7.44 12.91
C ASN A 30 50.95 8.19 13.09
N ALA A 31 50.82 9.36 12.47
CA ALA A 31 49.53 10.01 12.32
C ALA A 31 48.64 8.98 11.61
N ALA A 32 47.68 8.41 12.34
CA ALA A 32 46.65 7.60 11.72
C ALA A 32 45.90 8.54 10.77
N THR A 33 46.16 8.45 9.46
CA THR A 33 45.41 9.21 8.46
C THR A 33 44.01 8.59 8.39
N THR A 34 43.12 9.05 9.28
CA THR A 34 41.72 8.65 9.24
C THR A 34 41.05 9.38 8.08
N ALA A 35 40.74 8.66 7.01
CA ALA A 35 39.91 9.16 5.92
C ALA A 35 38.44 8.99 6.29
N ASN A 36 37.71 10.10 6.43
CA ASN A 36 36.26 10.07 6.65
C ASN A 36 35.54 10.00 5.29
N SER A 37 34.57 9.10 5.17
CA SER A 37 33.71 8.99 3.99
C SER A 37 32.25 9.24 4.37
N LYS A 38 31.45 9.72 3.41
CA LYS A 38 29.99 9.88 3.56
C LYS A 38 29.27 9.03 2.52
N LEU A 39 28.32 8.23 2.98
CA LEU A 39 27.36 7.53 2.10
C LEU A 39 26.14 8.45 1.88
N SER A 40 25.62 8.46 0.65
CA SER A 40 24.39 9.17 0.29
C SER A 40 23.38 8.19 -0.27
N GLN A 41 22.13 8.31 0.17
CA GLN A 41 20.99 7.55 -0.34
C GLN A 41 19.83 8.52 -0.58
N THR A 42 19.17 8.37 -1.72
CA THR A 42 17.94 9.10 -2.07
C THR A 42 16.79 8.09 -2.11
N ILE A 43 15.69 8.42 -1.44
CA ILE A 43 14.44 7.65 -1.48
C ILE A 43 13.37 8.58 -2.07
N ASN A 44 12.80 8.18 -3.20
CA ASN A 44 11.74 8.93 -3.86
C ASN A 44 10.37 8.43 -3.37
N ALA A 45 9.36 9.30 -3.42
CA ALA A 45 7.97 8.89 -3.23
C ALA A 45 7.55 7.89 -4.32
N GLY A 46 6.69 6.93 -3.95
CA GLY A 46 6.08 6.04 -4.91
C GLY A 46 4.73 6.57 -5.42
N ALA A 47 4.07 5.76 -6.26
CA ALA A 47 2.75 6.08 -6.79
C ALA A 47 1.63 5.52 -5.90
N LEU A 48 0.53 6.27 -5.80
CA LEU A 48 -0.72 5.80 -5.19
C LEU A 48 -1.28 4.61 -5.99
N SER A 49 -1.70 3.55 -5.30
CA SER A 49 -2.25 2.36 -5.93
C SER A 49 -3.33 1.67 -5.09
N THR A 50 -4.12 0.80 -5.73
CA THR A 50 -5.13 -0.05 -5.09
C THR A 50 -5.11 -1.44 -5.69
N ASP A 51 -5.36 -2.46 -4.87
CA ASP A 51 -5.44 -3.87 -5.24
C ASP A 51 -6.48 -4.59 -4.36
N ILE A 52 -6.85 -5.81 -4.76
CA ILE A 52 -7.51 -6.76 -3.86
C ILE A 52 -6.48 -7.78 -3.40
N ARG A 53 -6.30 -7.92 -2.08
CA ARG A 53 -5.21 -8.72 -1.49
C ARG A 53 -5.72 -9.76 -0.50
N ASN A 54 -5.15 -10.95 -0.54
CA ASN A 54 -5.46 -12.00 0.42
C ASN A 54 -4.83 -11.73 1.78
N SER A 55 -5.11 -12.57 2.78
CA SER A 55 -4.59 -12.43 4.15
C SER A 55 -3.06 -12.45 4.25
N SER A 56 -2.38 -13.10 3.31
CA SER A 56 -0.91 -13.12 3.16
C SER A 56 -0.35 -11.92 2.38
N ASN A 57 -1.18 -10.92 2.06
CA ASN A 57 -0.84 -9.70 1.33
C ASN A 57 -0.44 -9.91 -0.15
N ALA A 58 -0.79 -11.05 -0.74
CA ALA A 58 -0.65 -11.28 -2.17
C ALA A 58 -1.86 -10.76 -2.93
N VAL A 59 -1.65 -10.24 -4.14
CA VAL A 59 -2.73 -9.79 -5.04
C VAL A 59 -3.59 -11.00 -5.44
N VAL A 60 -4.90 -10.84 -5.34
CA VAL A 60 -5.88 -11.86 -5.76
C VAL A 60 -6.22 -11.65 -7.22
N SER A 61 -5.90 -12.64 -8.07
CA SER A 61 -6.31 -12.62 -9.47
C SER A 61 -7.80 -12.98 -9.60
N ASN A 62 -8.55 -12.19 -10.38
CA ASN A 62 -9.99 -12.38 -10.64
C ASN A 62 -10.84 -12.59 -9.37
N PRO A 63 -10.81 -11.63 -8.42
CA PRO A 63 -11.55 -11.77 -7.17
C PRO A 63 -13.06 -11.78 -7.43
N THR A 64 -13.77 -12.66 -6.72
CA THR A 64 -15.23 -12.76 -6.78
C THR A 64 -15.82 -12.54 -5.39
N PHE A 65 -16.90 -11.78 -5.30
CA PHE A 65 -17.65 -11.54 -4.05
C PHE A 65 -19.04 -12.13 -4.20
N ALA A 66 -19.39 -13.11 -3.35
CA ALA A 66 -20.63 -13.83 -3.47
C ALA A 66 -21.80 -13.06 -2.83
N MET A 67 -22.95 -13.06 -3.51
CA MET A 67 -24.23 -12.69 -2.93
C MET A 67 -24.92 -13.97 -2.42
N GLY A 68 -25.77 -13.84 -1.40
CA GLY A 68 -26.56 -14.95 -0.86
C GLY A 68 -27.50 -15.53 -1.93
N ALA A 69 -27.57 -16.85 -1.99
CA ALA A 69 -28.49 -17.52 -2.90
C ALA A 69 -29.95 -17.24 -2.53
N VAL A 70 -30.81 -17.09 -3.55
CA VAL A 70 -32.27 -16.98 -3.39
C VAL A 70 -32.96 -18.03 -4.25
N THR A 71 -34.09 -18.55 -3.78
CA THR A 71 -34.98 -19.42 -4.58
C THR A 71 -35.86 -18.53 -5.46
N LEU A 72 -36.01 -18.89 -6.74
CA LEU A 72 -36.89 -18.19 -7.68
C LEU A 72 -38.26 -17.93 -7.06
N SER A 73 -38.74 -16.69 -7.19
CA SER A 73 -40.03 -16.26 -6.68
C SER A 73 -40.74 -15.37 -7.70
N THR A 74 -42.08 -15.40 -7.69
CA THR A 74 -42.93 -14.43 -8.40
C THR A 74 -43.12 -13.12 -7.62
N SER A 75 -42.48 -12.98 -6.47
CA SER A 75 -42.39 -11.74 -5.69
C SER A 75 -40.96 -11.21 -5.71
N ALA A 76 -40.79 -9.90 -5.54
CA ALA A 76 -39.48 -9.30 -5.42
C ALA A 76 -38.73 -9.84 -4.20
N GLN A 77 -37.40 -9.96 -4.31
CA GLN A 77 -36.54 -10.53 -3.27
C GLN A 77 -35.37 -9.62 -2.97
N THR A 78 -34.66 -9.92 -1.89
CA THR A 78 -33.39 -9.25 -1.56
C THR A 78 -32.32 -10.30 -1.29
N SER A 79 -31.13 -10.08 -1.81
CA SER A 79 -29.93 -10.85 -1.47
C SER A 79 -28.89 -9.93 -0.84
N THR A 80 -28.12 -10.45 0.11
CA THR A 80 -27.04 -9.74 0.78
C THR A 80 -25.70 -10.39 0.51
N GLY A 81 -24.63 -9.62 0.59
CA GLY A 81 -23.27 -10.10 0.45
C GLY A 81 -22.28 -9.18 1.17
N THR A 82 -21.00 -9.51 1.06
CA THR A 82 -19.92 -8.71 1.64
C THR A 82 -18.87 -8.42 0.59
N PHE A 83 -18.53 -7.14 0.44
CA PHE A 83 -17.39 -6.69 -0.33
C PHE A 83 -16.20 -6.47 0.61
N GLY A 84 -15.12 -7.20 0.37
CA GLY A 84 -13.94 -7.18 1.21
C GLY A 84 -13.97 -8.20 2.35
N GLU A 85 -13.77 -9.48 2.07
CA GLU A 85 -13.47 -10.50 3.09
C GLU A 85 -11.98 -10.53 3.42
N ASN A 86 -11.59 -11.29 4.46
CA ASN A 86 -10.20 -11.35 4.92
C ASN A 86 -9.21 -11.90 3.87
N ASP A 87 -9.69 -12.75 2.95
CA ASP A 87 -8.94 -13.29 1.82
C ASP A 87 -9.05 -12.45 0.53
N LYS A 88 -9.83 -11.35 0.56
CA LYS A 88 -10.07 -10.43 -0.57
C LYS A 88 -10.19 -8.98 -0.06
N ARG A 89 -9.17 -8.52 0.66
CA ARG A 89 -9.11 -7.19 1.28
C ARG A 89 -8.96 -6.10 0.23
N ILE A 90 -9.70 -5.00 0.34
CA ILE A 90 -9.63 -3.90 -0.62
C ILE A 90 -8.57 -2.91 -0.15
N SER A 91 -7.39 -2.96 -0.75
CA SER A 91 -6.18 -2.27 -0.27
C SER A 91 -5.94 -0.95 -0.98
N VAL A 92 -5.35 0.02 -0.27
CA VAL A 92 -4.74 1.23 -0.83
C VAL A 92 -3.33 1.35 -0.30
N ASP A 93 -2.40 1.71 -1.19
CA ASP A 93 -1.01 1.98 -0.88
C ASP A 93 -0.65 3.39 -1.36
N ASN A 94 -0.29 4.28 -0.42
CA ASN A 94 0.17 5.63 -0.66
C ASN A 94 1.60 5.78 -0.12
N PRO A 95 2.64 5.49 -0.92
CA PRO A 95 4.03 5.65 -0.52
C PRO A 95 4.53 7.12 -0.67
N GLY A 96 3.75 8.10 -0.23
CA GLY A 96 4.12 9.53 -0.27
C GLY A 96 3.72 10.28 -1.54
N GLY A 97 2.94 9.67 -2.43
CA GLY A 97 2.58 10.22 -3.74
C GLY A 97 1.30 11.08 -3.74
N ALA A 98 0.44 10.96 -2.74
CA ALA A 98 -0.86 11.64 -2.65
C ALA A 98 -1.07 12.29 -1.26
N ASN A 99 -0.36 13.39 -1.00
CA ASN A 99 -0.29 13.99 0.34
C ASN A 99 -1.44 14.98 0.65
N ASN A 100 -2.16 15.46 -0.37
CA ASN A 100 -3.35 16.29 -0.18
C ASN A 100 -4.62 15.47 0.09
N GLY A 101 -4.50 14.14 0.06
CA GLY A 101 -5.60 13.19 0.20
C GLY A 101 -5.80 12.33 -1.05
N TRP A 102 -6.69 11.35 -0.91
CA TRP A 102 -7.07 10.45 -1.99
C TRP A 102 -8.46 9.87 -1.72
N THR A 103 -9.11 9.35 -2.77
CA THR A 103 -10.41 8.67 -2.65
C THR A 103 -10.35 7.32 -3.32
N LEU A 104 -10.77 6.27 -2.62
CA LEU A 104 -11.04 4.95 -3.16
C LEU A 104 -12.54 4.81 -3.45
N THR A 105 -12.87 4.45 -4.68
CA THR A 105 -14.25 4.31 -5.15
C THR A 105 -14.51 2.94 -5.79
N LEU A 106 -15.78 2.54 -5.86
CA LEU A 106 -16.27 1.32 -6.50
C LEU A 106 -17.38 1.66 -7.49
N ASN A 107 -17.34 1.10 -8.69
CA ASN A 107 -18.42 1.21 -9.67
C ASN A 107 -18.58 -0.07 -10.47
N ALA A 108 -19.69 -0.20 -11.21
CA ALA A 108 -19.77 -1.18 -12.28
C ALA A 108 -18.69 -0.88 -13.34
N THR A 109 -18.10 -1.92 -13.92
CA THR A 109 -17.05 -1.78 -14.95
C THR A 109 -17.58 -1.07 -16.19
N THR A 110 -18.88 -1.20 -16.47
CA THR A 110 -19.60 -0.39 -17.46
C THR A 110 -20.62 0.49 -16.72
N PRO A 111 -20.23 1.69 -16.27
CA PRO A 111 -21.12 2.56 -15.49
C PRO A 111 -22.41 2.91 -16.24
N GLY A 112 -23.54 2.86 -15.54
CA GLY A 112 -24.85 3.26 -16.04
C GLY A 112 -25.57 2.21 -16.90
N THR A 113 -24.84 1.38 -17.64
CA THR A 113 -25.43 0.41 -18.59
C THR A 113 -25.09 -1.05 -18.30
N GLY A 114 -24.11 -1.32 -17.43
CA GLY A 114 -23.82 -2.66 -16.92
C GLY A 114 -25.03 -3.33 -16.29
N LYS A 115 -25.05 -4.66 -16.26
CA LYS A 115 -26.16 -5.44 -15.71
C LYS A 115 -25.63 -6.69 -15.02
N TRP A 116 -26.41 -7.20 -14.07
CA TRP A 116 -26.28 -8.59 -13.66
C TRP A 116 -26.64 -9.47 -14.86
N THR A 117 -25.76 -10.40 -15.25
CA THR A 117 -25.97 -11.28 -16.41
C THR A 117 -25.51 -12.70 -16.15
N ASP A 118 -26.27 -13.69 -16.63
CA ASP A 118 -25.86 -15.10 -16.70
C ASP A 118 -25.31 -15.50 -18.08
N GLY A 119 -25.14 -14.52 -18.98
CA GLY A 119 -24.76 -14.70 -20.38
C GLY A 119 -25.93 -14.54 -21.36
N GLY A 120 -27.19 -14.67 -20.91
CA GLY A 120 -28.38 -14.41 -21.75
C GLY A 120 -29.44 -13.59 -21.03
N LYS A 121 -29.72 -13.92 -19.78
CA LYS A 121 -30.71 -13.26 -18.91
C LYS A 121 -30.03 -12.13 -18.16
N ASN A 122 -30.78 -11.06 -17.87
CA ASN A 122 -30.22 -9.90 -17.20
C ASN A 122 -31.24 -9.18 -16.31
N TYR A 123 -30.72 -8.44 -15.33
CA TYR A 123 -31.46 -7.46 -14.55
C TYR A 123 -30.56 -6.32 -14.09
N LYS A 124 -31.16 -5.20 -13.66
CA LYS A 124 -30.41 -3.97 -13.36
C LYS A 124 -29.70 -4.08 -12.01
N TYR A 125 -28.54 -3.44 -11.94
CA TYR A 125 -27.90 -3.10 -10.66
C TYR A 125 -28.23 -1.67 -10.23
N ASN A 126 -28.75 -0.84 -11.13
CA ASN A 126 -28.92 0.60 -10.95
C ASN A 126 -30.36 1.08 -11.23
N GLY A 127 -31.35 0.20 -11.07
CA GLY A 127 -32.76 0.51 -11.25
C GLY A 127 -33.44 0.91 -9.94
N THR A 128 -34.76 0.68 -9.88
CA THR A 128 -35.57 0.77 -8.66
C THR A 128 -35.53 -0.55 -7.88
N THR A 129 -36.21 -0.61 -6.73
CA THR A 129 -36.42 -1.86 -6.00
C THR A 129 -37.15 -2.95 -6.81
N THR A 130 -37.88 -2.57 -7.86
CA THR A 130 -38.61 -3.51 -8.73
C THR A 130 -37.80 -3.96 -9.95
N ASP A 131 -36.94 -3.09 -10.47
CA ASP A 131 -36.11 -3.36 -11.66
C ASP A 131 -34.78 -4.05 -11.33
N GLY A 132 -34.39 -3.99 -10.06
CA GLY A 132 -33.11 -4.44 -9.54
C GLY A 132 -32.21 -3.27 -9.18
N ARG A 133 -31.69 -3.29 -7.96
CA ARG A 133 -30.88 -2.20 -7.40
C ARG A 133 -29.86 -2.74 -6.40
N LEU A 134 -28.59 -2.43 -6.66
CA LEU A 134 -27.47 -2.70 -5.78
C LEU A 134 -27.27 -1.50 -4.86
N THR A 135 -27.27 -1.77 -3.56
CA THR A 135 -26.81 -0.86 -2.51
C THR A 135 -25.48 -1.36 -1.98
N VAL A 136 -24.51 -0.47 -1.90
CA VAL A 136 -23.21 -0.69 -1.25
C VAL A 136 -23.17 0.18 0.00
N ASP A 137 -22.80 -0.40 1.13
CA ASP A 137 -22.73 0.32 2.41
C ASP A 137 -21.34 0.28 3.04
N PRO A 138 -20.44 1.20 2.62
CA PRO A 138 -19.11 1.32 3.19
C PRO A 138 -19.11 1.70 4.67
N SER A 139 -20.20 2.25 5.21
CA SER A 139 -20.26 2.62 6.62
C SER A 139 -20.20 1.42 7.55
N THR A 140 -20.59 0.23 7.05
CA THR A 140 -20.45 -1.05 7.76
C THR A 140 -19.03 -1.62 7.74
N GLY A 141 -18.18 -1.13 6.84
CA GLY A 141 -16.82 -1.61 6.69
C GLY A 141 -15.90 -1.26 7.86
N THR A 142 -14.79 -1.98 7.97
CA THR A 142 -13.71 -1.75 8.92
C THR A 142 -12.45 -1.38 8.14
N VAL A 143 -11.86 -0.22 8.46
CA VAL A 143 -10.57 0.20 7.91
C VAL A 143 -9.47 -0.30 8.84
N THR A 144 -8.44 -0.94 8.28
CA THR A 144 -7.28 -1.41 9.03
C THR A 144 -6.01 -0.84 8.40
N PRO A 145 -5.37 0.15 9.05
CA PRO A 145 -4.03 0.59 8.68
C PRO A 145 -3.01 -0.52 8.93
N VAL A 146 -2.07 -0.67 8.00
CA VAL A 146 -0.85 -1.49 8.11
C VAL A 146 0.37 -0.60 8.30
N ILE A 147 0.41 0.54 7.61
CA ILE A 147 1.38 1.62 7.78
C ILE A 147 0.62 2.93 7.95
N GLY A 148 1.07 3.76 8.90
CA GLY A 148 0.36 4.97 9.30
C GLY A 148 -0.81 4.68 10.24
N THR A 149 -1.61 5.71 10.49
CA THR A 149 -2.75 5.70 11.40
C THR A 149 -4.08 5.78 10.63
N ALA A 150 -5.20 5.63 11.34
CA ALA A 150 -6.53 5.87 10.75
C ALA A 150 -6.93 7.37 10.78
N THR A 151 -6.08 8.24 11.32
CA THR A 151 -6.36 9.68 11.39
C THR A 151 -6.51 10.25 9.98
N GLY A 152 -7.56 11.02 9.75
CA GLY A 152 -7.84 11.58 8.43
C GLY A 152 -8.40 10.59 7.41
N ILE A 153 -8.58 9.31 7.77
CA ILE A 153 -9.26 8.31 6.93
C ILE A 153 -10.74 8.23 7.30
N THR A 154 -11.61 8.37 6.31
CA THR A 154 -13.07 8.28 6.48
C THR A 154 -13.67 7.25 5.55
N LYS A 155 -14.69 6.52 6.02
CA LYS A 155 -15.48 5.61 5.18
C LYS A 155 -16.57 6.39 4.44
N GLY A 156 -16.98 5.87 3.29
CA GLY A 156 -18.19 6.36 2.63
C GLY A 156 -19.48 5.97 3.37
N SER A 157 -20.60 6.40 2.79
CA SER A 157 -21.94 6.13 3.29
C SER A 157 -22.70 5.16 2.38
N SER A 158 -23.79 4.59 2.91
CA SER A 158 -24.70 3.74 2.15
C SER A 158 -25.22 4.46 0.92
N MET A 159 -25.06 3.83 -0.25
CA MET A 159 -25.48 4.38 -1.53
C MET A 159 -26.05 3.28 -2.42
N ALA A 160 -27.25 3.53 -2.93
CA ALA A 160 -27.85 2.71 -3.97
C ALA A 160 -27.47 3.25 -5.34
N PHE A 161 -27.06 2.38 -6.25
CA PHE A 161 -26.81 2.78 -7.63
C PHE A 161 -28.13 3.15 -8.29
N SER A 162 -28.16 4.33 -8.91
CA SER A 162 -29.28 4.83 -9.72
C SER A 162 -28.83 5.41 -11.08
N GLY A 163 -27.52 5.37 -11.35
CA GLY A 163 -26.88 5.94 -12.52
C GLY A 163 -25.42 5.52 -12.62
N SER A 164 -24.57 6.43 -13.08
CA SER A 164 -23.14 6.15 -13.33
C SER A 164 -22.20 6.56 -12.19
N ASN A 165 -22.73 7.17 -11.12
CA ASN A 165 -21.91 7.66 -10.02
C ASN A 165 -21.28 6.51 -9.24
N PRO A 166 -19.97 6.56 -8.95
CA PRO A 166 -19.32 5.54 -8.15
C PRO A 166 -19.66 5.72 -6.66
N VAL A 167 -19.51 4.64 -5.89
CA VAL A 167 -19.61 4.65 -4.43
C VAL A 167 -18.22 4.87 -3.84
N THR A 168 -18.05 5.90 -3.01
CA THR A 168 -16.82 6.07 -2.23
C THR A 168 -16.75 4.99 -1.17
N LEU A 169 -15.69 4.17 -1.17
CA LEU A 169 -15.46 3.18 -0.12
C LEU A 169 -14.79 3.82 1.10
N MET A 170 -13.68 4.51 0.86
CA MET A 170 -12.97 5.28 1.87
C MET A 170 -12.14 6.39 1.21
N SER A 171 -11.77 7.41 1.99
CA SER A 171 -10.98 8.55 1.55
C SER A 171 -9.99 8.97 2.63
N ALA A 172 -8.89 9.56 2.20
CA ALA A 172 -7.94 10.27 3.05
C ALA A 172 -8.06 11.78 2.83
N SER A 173 -8.04 12.54 3.92
CA SER A 173 -7.88 13.99 3.89
C SER A 173 -6.40 14.41 3.84
N ALA A 174 -6.13 15.69 3.63
CA ALA A 174 -4.78 16.26 3.74
C ALA A 174 -4.16 16.13 5.16
N GLY A 175 -4.96 15.77 6.17
CA GLY A 175 -4.48 15.49 7.53
C GLY A 175 -4.12 14.01 7.77
N ALA A 176 -4.28 13.14 6.77
CA ALA A 176 -3.83 11.76 6.85
C ALA A 176 -2.31 11.65 6.69
N ASP A 177 -1.75 10.50 7.11
CA ASP A 177 -0.32 10.25 6.95
C ASP A 177 0.08 10.24 5.46
N ALA A 178 1.16 10.96 5.12
CA ALA A 178 1.69 11.03 3.76
C ALA A 178 2.14 9.66 3.24
N VAL A 179 2.68 8.81 4.13
CA VAL A 179 2.97 7.40 3.85
C VAL A 179 1.94 6.55 4.56
N TRP A 180 1.06 5.91 3.80
CA TRP A 180 -0.05 5.14 4.35
C TRP A 180 -0.27 3.86 3.55
N ASN A 181 -0.50 2.75 4.24
CA ASN A 181 -0.91 1.49 3.63
C ASN A 181 -2.00 0.88 4.50
N GLY A 182 -3.03 0.32 3.88
CA GLY A 182 -4.11 -0.33 4.63
C GLY A 182 -5.20 -0.83 3.71
N TYR A 183 -6.30 -1.27 4.32
CA TYR A 183 -7.42 -1.84 3.59
C TYR A 183 -8.75 -1.62 4.28
N ILE A 184 -9.83 -1.77 3.51
CA ILE A 184 -11.21 -1.86 4.02
C ILE A 184 -11.77 -3.27 3.77
N THR A 185 -12.46 -3.81 4.77
CA THR A 185 -13.18 -5.09 4.73
C THR A 185 -14.58 -4.96 5.32
N GLY A 186 -15.48 -5.89 5.03
CA GLY A 186 -16.79 -5.96 5.66
C GLY A 186 -17.81 -4.95 5.12
N VAL A 187 -17.61 -4.44 3.90
CA VAL A 187 -18.57 -3.52 3.27
C VAL A 187 -19.82 -4.32 2.88
N SER A 188 -20.97 -3.96 3.42
CA SER A 188 -22.21 -4.68 3.18
C SER A 188 -22.75 -4.39 1.78
N LEU A 189 -23.25 -5.44 1.12
CA LEU A 189 -23.94 -5.37 -0.16
C LEU A 189 -25.38 -5.81 0.03
N LYS A 190 -26.31 -5.12 -0.64
CA LYS A 190 -27.71 -5.53 -0.76
C LYS A 190 -28.15 -5.39 -2.21
N GLN A 191 -28.64 -6.46 -2.81
CA GLN A 191 -29.26 -6.44 -4.13
C GLN A 191 -30.76 -6.67 -3.99
N ASP A 192 -31.55 -5.71 -4.46
CA ASP A 192 -32.98 -5.90 -4.74
C ASP A 192 -33.10 -6.72 -6.04
N ILE A 193 -33.87 -7.81 -6.05
CA ILE A 193 -34.01 -8.74 -7.18
C ILE A 193 -35.47 -8.66 -7.70
N PRO A 194 -35.68 -8.46 -9.01
CA PRO A 194 -37.01 -8.40 -9.61
C PRO A 194 -37.84 -9.66 -9.39
N ALA A 195 -39.15 -9.49 -9.27
CA ALA A 195 -40.10 -10.60 -9.30
C ALA A 195 -39.98 -11.39 -10.62
N GLY A 196 -39.97 -12.70 -10.53
CA GLY A 196 -39.89 -13.59 -11.70
C GLY A 196 -38.50 -13.66 -12.33
N GLN A 197 -37.45 -13.12 -11.69
CA GLN A 197 -36.08 -13.29 -12.18
C GLN A 197 -35.76 -14.80 -12.29
N GLN A 198 -35.49 -15.24 -13.52
CA GLN A 198 -35.26 -16.64 -13.82
C GLN A 198 -33.98 -17.16 -13.15
N ALA A 199 -33.96 -18.44 -12.79
CA ALA A 199 -32.80 -19.08 -12.19
C ALA A 199 -31.56 -19.00 -13.10
N GLY A 200 -30.40 -18.79 -12.46
CA GLY A 200 -29.11 -18.66 -13.12
C GLY A 200 -28.05 -18.10 -12.17
N THR A 201 -26.78 -18.17 -12.58
CA THR A 201 -25.66 -17.53 -11.88
C THR A 201 -25.35 -16.22 -12.57
N TYR A 202 -25.81 -15.13 -11.98
CA TYR A 202 -25.61 -13.79 -12.54
C TYR A 202 -24.32 -13.18 -11.99
N THR A 203 -23.58 -12.51 -12.85
CA THR A 203 -22.37 -11.77 -12.47
C THR A 203 -22.50 -10.30 -12.87
N LEU A 204 -21.87 -9.42 -12.10
CA LEU A 204 -21.75 -7.99 -12.38
C LEU A 204 -20.26 -7.61 -12.22
N PRO A 205 -19.55 -7.31 -13.31
CA PRO A 205 -18.17 -6.84 -13.22
C PRO A 205 -18.08 -5.48 -12.52
N MET A 206 -17.27 -5.38 -11.48
CA MET A 206 -17.05 -4.15 -10.72
C MET A 206 -15.58 -3.70 -10.82
N THR A 207 -15.34 -2.40 -10.78
CA THR A 207 -14.01 -1.80 -10.82
C THR A 207 -13.83 -0.86 -9.63
N GLN A 208 -12.68 -0.97 -8.97
CA GLN A 208 -12.24 -0.05 -7.94
C GLN A 208 -11.20 0.92 -8.50
N THR A 209 -11.29 2.18 -8.09
CA THR A 209 -10.38 3.23 -8.54
C THR A 209 -9.94 4.06 -7.34
N VAL A 210 -8.62 4.24 -7.20
CA VAL A 210 -8.05 5.19 -6.25
C VAL A 210 -7.52 6.40 -7.00
N THR A 211 -7.84 7.60 -6.51
CA THR A 211 -7.47 8.87 -7.14
C THR A 211 -6.93 9.84 -6.11
N ALA A 212 -5.80 10.48 -6.40
CA ALA A 212 -5.26 11.58 -5.58
C ALA A 212 -6.14 12.84 -5.72
N ILE A 213 -6.18 13.66 -4.66
CA ILE A 213 -6.93 14.93 -4.62
C ILE A 213 -6.00 16.13 -4.87
#